data_AF-A0A2N5YVS5-F1
#
_entry.id   AF-A0A2N5YVS5-F1
#
_cell.length_a   1.000
_cell.length_b   1.000
_cell.length_c   1.000
_cell.angle_alpha   90.00
_cell.angle_beta   90.00
_cell.angle_gamma   90.00
#
_symmetry.space_group_name_H-M   'P 1'
#
loop_
_entity.id
_entity.type
_entity.pdbx_description
1 polymer ?
#
loop_
_entity_poly.entity_id
_entity_poly.type
_entity_poly.pdbx_seq_one_letter_code
_entity_poly.pdbx_strand_id
1 'polypeptide(L)'
;MSNGNGTLRGGAIGVYSLSSNVSLTLNNCYFTGNSGDEGDDIFADKYSGNTVNIVATNTTFSSSTDAIFNKDADSFSLTNCGNPTVAGTNSPAVVKVNTDSPSSVPNPSTVGIVSGDCSGTIILPVEMLNLNGQCVDNSIIIDWSTATELNNNYFIVERSKDASEFIEIGTLEGYGNSNEIKKYKFIDKAPLEGVAYYRLQQVDYNGDVDFSKIVSVENDCQDKEFIEYVIFNSSTDEIIIGFSQIMDEPFSFLMYDVSGKLVMTERLNPTSQSEVSIYVGEKIASSIYVVNLRNKLFTSNTKLFIDR
;
A
#
# COMPACT_ATOMS: atom_id res chain seq x y z
N MET A 1 -24.79 -6.07 -4.86
CA MET A 1 -26.09 -6.57 -5.32
C MET A 1 -26.47 -7.80 -4.49
N SER A 2 -27.38 -7.65 -3.53
CA SER A 2 -28.31 -8.72 -3.15
C SER A 2 -29.71 -8.10 -3.16
N ASN A 3 -30.61 -8.72 -3.88
CA ASN A 3 -32.01 -8.32 -3.99
C ASN A 3 -32.77 -8.90 -2.79
N GLY A 4 -33.27 -8.03 -1.91
CA GLY A 4 -34.23 -8.38 -0.87
C GLY A 4 -35.13 -7.19 -0.60
N ASN A 5 -36.39 -7.28 -1.03
CA ASN A 5 -37.46 -6.32 -0.69
C ASN A 5 -37.82 -6.44 0.81
N GLY A 6 -36.93 -6.05 1.70
CA GLY A 6 -37.25 -5.77 3.09
C GLY A 6 -37.21 -4.27 3.29
N THR A 7 -38.33 -3.66 3.67
CA THR A 7 -38.31 -2.34 4.30
C THR A 7 -37.30 -2.41 5.45
N LEU A 8 -36.19 -1.69 5.33
CA LEU A 8 -35.23 -1.58 6.44
C LEU A 8 -35.94 -0.81 7.55
N ARG A 9 -36.34 -1.51 8.61
CA ARG A 9 -36.67 -0.85 9.88
C ARG A 9 -35.39 -0.19 10.38
N GLY A 10 -35.32 1.13 10.25
CA GLY A 10 -34.14 1.91 10.61
C GLY A 10 -34.23 2.31 12.07
N GLY A 11 -33.31 1.84 12.91
CA GLY A 11 -33.24 2.30 14.28
C GLY A 11 -32.32 3.50 14.48
N ALA A 12 -32.41 4.18 15.64
CA ALA A 12 -31.41 5.18 16.03
C ALA A 12 -30.00 4.56 16.09
N ILE A 13 -29.92 3.27 16.44
CA ILE A 13 -28.75 2.42 16.25
C ILE A 13 -29.16 1.12 15.55
N GLY A 14 -28.60 0.87 14.37
CA GLY A 14 -28.71 -0.41 13.66
C GLY A 14 -27.45 -1.26 13.83
N VAL A 15 -27.59 -2.46 14.37
CA VAL A 15 -26.49 -3.41 14.61
C VAL A 15 -26.62 -4.58 13.64
N TYR A 16 -25.72 -4.64 12.65
CA TYR A 16 -25.73 -5.66 11.59
C TYR A 16 -24.42 -6.41 11.54
N SER A 17 -24.49 -7.74 11.48
CA SER A 17 -23.32 -8.60 11.45
C SER A 17 -23.21 -9.36 10.12
N LEU A 18 -22.63 -8.72 9.08
CA LEU A 18 -22.53 -9.27 7.72
C LEU A 18 -21.27 -10.14 7.49
N SER A 19 -20.10 -9.71 7.97
CA SER A 19 -18.81 -10.37 7.70
C SER A 19 -17.92 -10.52 8.94
N SER A 20 -18.38 -10.04 10.10
CA SER A 20 -17.62 -10.05 11.35
C SER A 20 -18.56 -10.07 12.55
N ASN A 21 -18.03 -10.48 13.70
CA ASN A 21 -18.71 -10.41 14.99
C ASN A 21 -18.84 -8.95 15.46
N VAL A 22 -19.98 -8.61 16.06
CA VAL A 22 -20.29 -7.25 16.53
C VAL A 22 -20.66 -7.29 18.00
N SER A 23 -20.09 -6.38 18.80
CA SER A 23 -20.46 -6.18 20.20
C SER A 23 -20.70 -4.70 20.49
N LEU A 24 -21.87 -4.36 20.99
CA LEU A 24 -22.28 -3.00 21.35
C LEU A 24 -22.43 -2.87 22.87
N THR A 25 -21.78 -1.87 23.46
CA THR A 25 -21.95 -1.52 24.89
C THR A 25 -22.42 -0.08 25.04
N LEU A 26 -23.55 0.12 25.71
CA LEU A 26 -24.15 1.42 26.00
C LEU A 26 -24.12 1.66 27.51
N ASN A 27 -23.54 2.78 27.95
CA ASN A 27 -23.44 3.12 29.38
C ASN A 27 -23.91 4.56 29.60
N ASN A 28 -24.98 4.74 30.38
CA ASN A 28 -25.58 6.05 30.69
C ASN A 28 -26.05 6.82 29.44
N CYS A 29 -26.58 6.13 28.44
CA CYS A 29 -27.08 6.76 27.21
C CYS A 29 -28.55 7.21 27.35
N TYR A 30 -28.97 8.16 26.52
CA TYR A 30 -30.34 8.70 26.52
C TYR A 30 -30.86 8.79 25.08
N PHE A 31 -31.87 7.97 24.75
CA PHE A 31 -32.54 8.01 23.45
C PHE A 31 -33.81 8.87 23.55
N THR A 32 -33.88 9.94 22.76
CA THR A 32 -35.06 10.80 22.63
C THR A 32 -35.46 11.06 21.21
N GLY A 33 -36.77 11.26 21.01
CA GLY A 33 -37.28 11.85 19.78
C GLY A 33 -37.53 10.85 18.65
N ASN A 34 -37.33 9.56 18.89
CA ASN A 34 -37.69 8.50 17.95
C ASN A 34 -39.15 8.05 18.14
N SER A 35 -40.06 9.02 18.26
CA SER A 35 -41.48 8.79 18.41
C SER A 35 -42.17 9.24 17.12
N GLY A 36 -42.40 8.34 16.18
CA GLY A 36 -43.20 8.67 14.99
C GLY A 36 -43.05 7.75 13.78
N ASP A 37 -41.90 7.11 13.60
CA ASP A 37 -41.64 6.32 12.40
C ASP A 37 -41.41 4.85 12.79
N GLU A 38 -41.45 3.92 11.83
CA GLU A 38 -41.23 2.48 12.00
C GLU A 38 -39.83 2.10 12.53
N GLY A 39 -39.14 3.02 13.21
CA GLY A 39 -37.76 2.93 13.67
C GLY A 39 -37.64 2.68 15.16
N ASP A 40 -36.96 1.59 15.51
CA ASP A 40 -36.67 1.22 16.89
C ASP A 40 -35.51 2.08 17.45
N ASP A 41 -35.37 2.31 18.75
CA ASP A 41 -34.14 2.98 19.25
C ASP A 41 -32.91 2.09 18.99
N ILE A 42 -33.08 0.77 19.07
CA ILE A 42 -32.06 -0.22 18.70
C ILE A 42 -32.68 -1.28 17.81
N PHE A 43 -32.11 -1.49 16.63
CA PHE A 43 -32.40 -2.62 15.75
C PHE A 43 -31.19 -3.55 15.68
N ALA A 44 -31.37 -4.86 15.87
CA ALA A 44 -30.28 -5.83 15.85
C ALA A 44 -30.58 -7.02 14.91
N ASP A 45 -29.70 -7.27 13.94
CA ASP A 45 -29.84 -8.33 12.94
C ASP A 45 -28.51 -9.05 12.68
N LYS A 46 -28.58 -10.38 12.62
CA LYS A 46 -27.42 -11.26 12.49
C LYS A 46 -27.49 -12.04 11.19
N TYR A 47 -26.44 -11.94 10.39
CA TYR A 47 -26.24 -12.83 9.25
C TYR A 47 -25.55 -14.12 9.70
N SER A 48 -25.97 -15.26 9.15
CA SER A 48 -25.54 -16.60 9.57
C SER A 48 -24.02 -16.77 9.69
N GLY A 49 -23.53 -17.23 10.84
CA GLY A 49 -22.12 -17.59 11.07
C GLY A 49 -21.32 -16.58 11.89
N ASN A 50 -21.87 -15.40 12.17
CA ASN A 50 -21.25 -14.37 13.01
C ASN A 50 -22.08 -14.15 14.29
N THR A 51 -21.59 -13.31 15.21
CA THR A 51 -22.27 -13.00 16.47
C THR A 51 -22.63 -11.54 16.63
N VAL A 52 -23.76 -11.26 17.29
CA VAL A 52 -24.20 -9.92 17.72
C VAL A 52 -24.47 -9.96 19.22
N ASN A 53 -23.71 -9.19 19.99
CA ASN A 53 -23.88 -9.06 21.44
C ASN A 53 -24.16 -7.60 21.82
N ILE A 54 -25.18 -7.36 22.64
CA ILE A 54 -25.57 -6.01 23.05
C ILE A 54 -25.70 -5.95 24.58
N VAL A 55 -25.08 -4.94 25.18
CA VAL A 55 -25.18 -4.66 26.62
C VAL A 55 -25.54 -3.19 26.79
N ALA A 56 -26.62 -2.90 27.49
CA ALA A 56 -26.95 -1.54 27.91
C ALA A 56 -27.07 -1.44 29.43
N THR A 57 -26.43 -0.44 30.01
CA THR A 57 -26.44 -0.15 31.45
C THR A 57 -26.81 1.30 31.71
N ASN A 58 -27.78 1.55 32.59
CA ASN A 58 -28.28 2.89 32.93
C ASN A 58 -28.73 3.70 31.69
N THR A 59 -29.18 3.02 30.64
CA THR A 59 -29.58 3.66 29.38
C THR A 59 -31.08 3.90 29.37
N THR A 60 -31.51 5.11 29.03
CA THR A 60 -32.93 5.45 28.98
C THR A 60 -33.44 5.47 27.56
N PHE A 61 -34.59 4.84 27.34
CA PHE A 61 -35.33 4.85 26.09
C PHE A 61 -36.62 5.66 26.29
N SER A 62 -36.79 6.77 25.57
CA SER A 62 -37.98 7.60 25.73
C SER A 62 -39.16 7.14 24.86
N SER A 63 -38.95 6.19 23.93
CA SER A 63 -40.01 5.70 23.05
C SER A 63 -40.98 4.78 23.81
N SER A 64 -42.29 4.96 23.56
CA SER A 64 -43.36 4.16 24.14
C SER A 64 -43.77 2.96 23.28
N THR A 65 -43.26 2.85 22.05
CA THR A 65 -43.59 1.78 21.08
C THR A 65 -42.31 1.31 20.41
N ASP A 66 -42.09 -0.01 20.43
CA ASP A 66 -40.94 -0.70 19.81
C ASP A 66 -39.57 -0.01 20.01
N ALA A 67 -39.19 0.31 21.26
CA ALA A 67 -37.89 0.92 21.54
C ALA A 67 -36.72 0.01 21.12
N ILE A 68 -36.91 -1.31 21.11
CA ILE A 68 -35.88 -2.28 20.70
C ILE A 68 -36.51 -3.31 19.78
N PHE A 69 -35.86 -3.58 18.65
CA PHE A 69 -36.16 -4.73 17.79
C PHE A 69 -34.96 -5.65 17.71
N ASN A 70 -35.07 -6.81 18.37
CA ASN A 70 -34.06 -7.86 18.31
C ASN A 70 -34.51 -8.94 17.32
N LYS A 71 -33.91 -8.94 16.13
CA LYS A 71 -34.20 -9.95 15.12
C LYS A 71 -33.50 -11.27 15.42
N ASP A 72 -32.16 -11.25 15.55
CA ASP A 72 -31.37 -12.49 15.65
C ASP A 72 -30.07 -12.33 16.51
N ALA A 73 -29.99 -11.34 17.40
CA ALA A 73 -28.79 -11.14 18.22
C ALA A 73 -28.53 -12.34 19.15
N ASP A 74 -27.25 -12.72 19.33
CA ASP A 74 -26.83 -13.83 20.20
C ASP A 74 -26.92 -13.48 21.68
N SER A 75 -26.76 -12.21 22.04
CA SER A 75 -27.09 -11.73 23.38
C SER A 75 -27.55 -10.28 23.36
N PHE A 76 -28.52 -9.97 24.21
CA PHE A 76 -28.98 -8.61 24.46
C PHE A 76 -29.31 -8.48 25.95
N SER A 77 -28.58 -7.65 26.67
CA SER A 77 -28.78 -7.42 28.11
C SER A 77 -29.04 -5.95 28.42
N LEU A 78 -29.97 -5.71 29.34
CA LEU A 78 -30.40 -4.42 29.82
C LEU A 78 -30.28 -4.40 31.34
N THR A 79 -29.46 -3.50 31.89
CA THR A 79 -29.27 -3.33 33.34
C THR A 79 -29.65 -1.90 33.73
N ASN A 80 -30.64 -1.71 34.59
CA ASN A 80 -31.13 -0.39 35.02
C ASN A 80 -31.59 0.52 33.84
N CYS A 81 -32.13 -0.05 32.77
CA CYS A 81 -32.51 0.69 31.56
C CYS A 81 -33.99 1.09 31.49
N GLY A 82 -34.70 1.06 32.63
CA GLY A 82 -36.16 1.07 32.63
C GLY A 82 -36.76 -0.15 31.95
N ASN A 83 -38.00 -0.04 31.49
CA ASN A 83 -38.72 -1.13 30.83
C ASN A 83 -39.06 -0.80 29.35
N PRO A 84 -38.06 -0.77 28.45
CA PRO A 84 -38.31 -0.55 27.04
C PRO A 84 -39.14 -1.70 26.45
N THR A 85 -40.00 -1.36 25.50
CA THR A 85 -40.68 -2.35 24.66
C THR A 85 -39.66 -3.04 23.76
N VAL A 86 -39.78 -4.36 23.63
CA VAL A 86 -38.90 -5.19 22.81
C VAL A 86 -39.75 -6.00 21.84
N ALA A 87 -39.44 -5.91 20.54
CA ALA A 87 -40.05 -6.67 19.45
C ALA A 87 -39.02 -7.54 18.70
N GLY A 88 -39.48 -8.44 17.81
CA GLY A 88 -38.64 -9.29 16.95
C GLY A 88 -38.82 -10.82 17.13
N THR A 89 -38.25 -11.61 16.21
CA THR A 89 -38.46 -13.06 16.10
C THR A 89 -37.13 -13.84 16.07
N ASN A 90 -36.73 -14.41 17.22
CA ASN A 90 -35.73 -15.47 17.49
C ASN A 90 -34.60 -15.08 18.48
N SER A 91 -34.46 -15.95 19.50
CA SER A 91 -33.63 -15.96 20.73
C SER A 91 -32.18 -15.42 20.76
N PRO A 92 -31.65 -15.04 21.96
CA PRO A 92 -32.29 -15.19 23.27
C PRO A 92 -33.19 -14.01 23.63
N ALA A 93 -34.08 -14.25 24.60
CA ALA A 93 -34.85 -13.19 25.23
C ALA A 93 -33.92 -12.07 25.70
N VAL A 94 -34.28 -10.81 25.42
CA VAL A 94 -33.57 -9.65 25.97
C VAL A 94 -33.54 -9.79 27.49
N VAL A 95 -32.36 -9.97 28.06
CA VAL A 95 -32.15 -10.18 29.49
C VAL A 95 -32.29 -8.83 30.18
N LYS A 96 -33.36 -8.68 30.96
CA LYS A 96 -33.65 -7.48 31.73
C LYS A 96 -33.26 -7.69 33.20
N VAL A 97 -32.36 -6.86 33.72
CA VAL A 97 -31.88 -6.90 35.11
C VAL A 97 -32.17 -5.56 35.76
N ASN A 98 -32.88 -5.56 36.90
CA ASN A 98 -33.23 -4.37 37.68
C ASN A 98 -33.95 -3.28 36.85
N THR A 99 -34.90 -3.68 36.00
CA THR A 99 -35.57 -2.81 35.01
C THR A 99 -36.86 -2.13 35.50
N ASP A 100 -37.31 -2.40 36.72
CA ASP A 100 -38.57 -1.86 37.30
C ASP A 100 -38.44 -0.41 37.78
N SER A 101 -37.43 0.32 37.32
CA SER A 101 -37.31 1.77 37.49
C SER A 101 -36.86 2.40 36.17
N PRO A 102 -37.73 3.19 35.48
CA PRO A 102 -37.33 3.94 34.30
C PRO A 102 -37.11 5.44 34.57
N SER A 103 -36.13 6.02 33.88
CA SER A 103 -36.39 7.16 32.98
C SER A 103 -36.70 8.56 33.58
N SER A 104 -36.20 8.96 34.75
CA SER A 104 -36.54 10.32 35.26
C SER A 104 -35.54 11.05 36.16
N VAL A 105 -34.29 10.58 36.32
CA VAL A 105 -33.25 11.41 36.95
C VAL A 105 -32.32 11.96 35.88
N PRO A 106 -32.45 13.24 35.48
CA PRO A 106 -31.43 13.90 34.69
C PRO A 106 -30.26 14.21 35.64
N ASN A 107 -29.16 13.46 35.53
CA ASN A 107 -27.85 14.04 35.82
C ASN A 107 -26.73 13.25 35.15
N PRO A 108 -26.13 13.83 34.11
CA PRO A 108 -24.81 14.38 34.34
C PRO A 108 -24.89 15.90 34.28
N SER A 109 -24.46 16.56 35.35
CA SER A 109 -24.29 18.01 35.46
C SER A 109 -23.11 18.53 34.63
N THR A 110 -22.73 17.74 33.64
CA THR A 110 -21.92 18.07 32.48
C THR A 110 -22.73 17.55 31.31
N VAL A 111 -23.17 18.44 30.42
CA VAL A 111 -23.42 18.07 29.02
C VAL A 111 -22.05 17.67 28.46
N GLY A 112 -21.62 16.46 28.82
CA GLY A 112 -20.77 15.69 27.93
C GLY A 112 -21.71 15.37 26.80
N ILE A 113 -21.56 16.07 25.68
CA ILE A 113 -21.96 15.51 24.41
C ILE A 113 -21.26 14.14 24.39
N VAL A 114 -22.00 13.07 24.67
CA VAL A 114 -21.56 11.76 24.21
C VAL A 114 -21.88 11.82 22.73
N SER A 115 -20.96 12.44 21.99
CA SER A 115 -20.67 11.98 20.65
C SER A 115 -20.24 10.54 20.88
N GLY A 116 -21.20 9.63 20.81
CA GLY A 116 -20.86 8.26 20.52
C GLY A 116 -20.18 8.35 19.18
N ASP A 117 -18.86 8.27 19.18
CA ASP A 117 -18.17 8.18 17.92
C ASP A 117 -18.61 6.85 17.33
N CYS A 118 -19.46 6.94 16.30
CA CYS A 118 -19.63 5.84 15.37
C CYS A 118 -18.33 5.59 14.57
N SER A 119 -17.20 6.20 14.95
CA SER A 119 -15.84 5.70 14.74
C SER A 119 -15.49 4.47 15.61
N GLY A 120 -16.48 3.66 15.96
CA GLY A 120 -16.30 2.22 15.77
C GLY A 120 -16.05 1.84 14.31
N THR A 121 -15.60 2.75 13.42
CA THR A 121 -14.51 2.37 12.52
C THR A 121 -13.51 1.65 13.40
N ILE A 122 -13.43 0.34 13.20
CA ILE A 122 -12.12 -0.27 13.09
C ILE A 122 -11.28 0.79 12.38
N ILE A 123 -10.39 1.46 13.12
CA ILE A 123 -9.35 2.28 12.53
C ILE A 123 -8.62 1.28 11.69
N LEU A 124 -9.03 1.17 10.42
CA LEU A 124 -8.17 0.61 9.43
C LEU A 124 -7.21 1.77 9.17
N PRO A 125 -5.97 1.68 9.65
CA PRO A 125 -4.91 2.53 9.11
C PRO A 125 -5.00 2.48 7.60
N VAL A 126 -4.53 3.54 6.92
CA VAL A 126 -4.51 3.63 5.45
C VAL A 126 -4.32 2.24 4.85
N GLU A 127 -5.35 1.77 4.15
CA GLU A 127 -5.30 0.42 3.60
C GLU A 127 -4.43 0.48 2.35
N MET A 128 -3.12 0.27 2.55
CA MET A 128 -2.15 0.30 1.48
C MET A 128 -2.35 -0.92 0.58
N LEU A 129 -2.79 -0.66 -0.64
CA LEU A 129 -3.05 -1.70 -1.64
C LEU A 129 -1.76 -2.28 -2.20
N ASN A 130 -0.79 -1.41 -2.47
CA ASN A 130 0.50 -1.79 -2.99
C ASN A 130 1.57 -0.77 -2.60
N LEU A 131 2.80 -1.26 -2.48
CA LEU A 131 4.03 -0.49 -2.51
C LEU A 131 4.96 -1.27 -3.43
N ASN A 132 5.49 -0.61 -4.46
CA ASN A 132 6.44 -1.18 -5.40
C ASN A 132 7.61 -0.22 -5.59
N GLY A 133 8.75 -0.79 -5.90
CA GLY A 133 9.90 -0.02 -6.36
C GLY A 133 10.46 -0.66 -7.63
N GLN A 134 10.80 0.18 -8.59
CA GLN A 134 11.35 -0.26 -9.86
C GLN A 134 12.44 0.69 -10.31
N CYS A 135 13.42 0.11 -10.97
CA CYS A 135 14.49 0.82 -11.58
C CYS A 135 14.10 1.42 -12.94
N VAL A 136 14.34 2.72 -13.16
CA VAL A 136 14.14 3.42 -14.44
C VAL A 136 15.16 4.55 -14.59
N ASP A 137 15.90 4.60 -15.70
CA ASP A 137 16.79 5.72 -16.10
C ASP A 137 17.73 6.20 -14.97
N ASN A 138 18.59 5.32 -14.45
CA ASN A 138 19.49 5.60 -13.31
C ASN A 138 18.80 6.04 -12.00
N SER A 139 17.49 5.88 -11.88
CA SER A 139 16.69 6.28 -10.71
C SER A 139 15.81 5.13 -10.24
N ILE A 140 15.46 5.13 -8.95
CA ILE A 140 14.42 4.22 -8.43
C ILE A 140 13.10 4.98 -8.34
N ILE A 141 12.08 4.46 -9.02
CA ILE A 141 10.71 4.94 -8.90
C ILE A 141 10.01 4.09 -7.85
N ILE A 142 9.52 4.74 -6.79
CA ILE A 142 8.67 4.14 -5.77
C ILE A 142 7.23 4.55 -6.04
N ASP A 143 6.34 3.58 -6.24
CA ASP A 143 4.93 3.80 -6.47
C ASP A 143 4.07 3.03 -5.45
N TRP A 144 3.02 3.68 -4.97
CA TRP A 144 2.06 3.07 -4.06
C TRP A 144 0.67 3.59 -4.30
N SER A 145 -0.31 2.84 -3.79
CA SER A 145 -1.69 3.28 -3.73
C SER A 145 -2.35 2.91 -2.43
N THR A 146 -3.30 3.75 -2.05
CA THR A 146 -4.11 3.65 -0.84
C THR A 146 -5.54 3.37 -1.28
N ALA A 147 -6.23 2.43 -0.64
CA ALA A 147 -7.65 2.19 -0.91
C ALA A 147 -8.50 3.29 -0.29
N THR A 148 -8.14 3.66 0.93
CA THR A 148 -8.75 4.71 1.75
C THR A 148 -7.66 5.45 2.52
N GLU A 149 -7.94 6.70 2.86
CA GLU A 149 -7.11 7.54 3.73
C GLU A 149 -8.00 8.18 4.79
N LEU A 150 -7.55 8.17 6.03
CA LEU A 150 -8.25 8.80 7.13
C LEU A 150 -7.21 9.54 7.96
N ASN A 151 -7.41 10.85 8.15
CA ASN A 151 -6.50 11.77 8.85
C ASN A 151 -5.04 11.76 8.36
N ASN A 152 -4.78 11.25 7.15
CA ASN A 152 -3.43 11.15 6.59
C ASN A 152 -2.91 12.53 6.18
N ASN A 153 -1.92 13.04 6.91
CA ASN A 153 -1.31 14.33 6.60
C ASN A 153 -0.30 14.18 5.45
N TYR A 154 0.68 13.30 5.60
CA TYR A 154 1.69 13.04 4.58
C TYR A 154 2.36 11.67 4.73
N PHE A 155 3.03 11.24 3.66
CA PHE A 155 3.95 10.12 3.66
C PHE A 155 5.39 10.62 3.65
N ILE A 156 6.23 10.00 4.45
CA ILE A 156 7.69 10.07 4.37
C ILE A 156 8.16 8.81 3.64
N VAL A 157 8.92 8.99 2.57
CA VAL A 157 9.61 7.89 1.89
C VAL A 157 10.95 7.70 2.56
N GLU A 158 11.19 6.50 3.06
CA GLU A 158 12.43 6.14 3.72
C GLU A 158 13.18 5.05 2.95
N ARG A 159 14.51 5.10 3.02
CA ARG A 159 15.42 4.15 2.37
C ARG A 159 16.43 3.59 3.36
N SER A 160 16.78 2.32 3.21
CA SER A 160 17.79 1.63 3.99
C SER A 160 18.68 0.77 3.10
N LYS A 161 19.94 0.58 3.52
CA LYS A 161 20.88 -0.38 2.91
C LYS A 161 20.76 -1.79 3.50
N ASP A 162 20.17 -1.93 4.68
CA ASP A 162 20.21 -3.16 5.50
C ASP A 162 18.84 -3.54 6.09
N ALA A 163 17.79 -2.82 5.71
CA ALA A 163 16.42 -2.98 6.21
C ALA A 163 16.26 -2.76 7.73
N SER A 164 17.25 -2.14 8.39
CA SER A 164 17.23 -1.84 9.83
C SER A 164 17.35 -0.35 10.12
N GLU A 165 18.32 0.33 9.51
CA GLU A 165 18.52 1.77 9.63
C GLU A 165 17.94 2.46 8.40
N PHE A 166 16.84 3.18 8.60
CA PHE A 166 16.14 3.92 7.55
C PHE A 166 16.47 5.40 7.64
N ILE A 167 16.69 6.02 6.47
CA ILE A 167 16.84 7.46 6.31
C ILE A 167 15.67 8.01 5.49
N GLU A 168 15.17 9.17 5.88
CA GLU A 168 14.19 9.92 5.09
C GLU A 168 14.85 10.45 3.79
N ILE A 169 14.19 10.20 2.66
CA ILE A 169 14.64 10.67 1.34
C ILE A 169 13.66 11.62 0.67
N GLY A 170 12.44 11.78 1.21
CA GLY A 170 11.49 12.79 0.77
C GLY A 170 10.09 12.60 1.35
N THR A 171 9.23 13.59 1.13
CA THR A 171 7.85 13.60 1.62
C THR A 171 6.85 13.87 0.50
N LEU A 172 5.65 13.31 0.65
CA LEU A 172 4.50 13.61 -0.21
C LEU A 172 3.27 13.85 0.65
N GLU A 173 2.57 14.96 0.39
CA GLU A 173 1.28 15.28 1.00
C GLU A 173 0.26 14.17 0.74
N GLY A 174 -0.47 13.78 1.78
CA GLY A 174 -1.63 12.90 1.71
C GLY A 174 -2.89 13.66 1.26
N TYR A 175 -4.00 12.95 1.10
CA TYR A 175 -5.29 13.58 0.78
C TYR A 175 -6.13 13.89 2.03
N GLY A 176 -5.60 13.68 3.24
CA GLY A 176 -6.33 13.86 4.49
C GLY A 176 -7.36 12.76 4.70
N ASN A 177 -8.53 12.89 4.07
CA ASN A 177 -9.62 11.93 4.13
C ASN A 177 -10.05 11.55 2.71
N SER A 178 -9.97 10.26 2.37
CA SER A 178 -10.36 9.73 1.07
C SER A 178 -10.97 8.34 1.21
N ASN A 179 -12.09 8.11 0.52
CA ASN A 179 -12.65 6.77 0.30
C ASN A 179 -12.44 6.28 -1.14
N GLU A 180 -11.60 6.98 -1.90
CA GLU A 180 -11.21 6.64 -3.26
C GLU A 180 -9.75 6.21 -3.31
N ILE A 181 -9.43 5.36 -4.29
CA ILE A 181 -8.04 4.94 -4.54
C ILE A 181 -7.19 6.17 -4.90
N LYS A 182 -6.15 6.44 -4.10
CA LYS A 182 -5.14 7.44 -4.42
C LYS A 182 -3.85 6.77 -4.83
N LYS A 183 -3.17 7.37 -5.81
CA LYS A 183 -1.93 6.86 -6.40
C LYS A 183 -0.84 7.89 -6.22
N TYR A 184 0.32 7.40 -5.83
CA TYR A 184 1.47 8.22 -5.54
C TYR A 184 2.69 7.72 -6.29
N LYS A 185 3.65 8.62 -6.48
CA LYS A 185 4.93 8.32 -7.11
C LYS A 185 6.01 9.20 -6.51
N PHE A 186 7.08 8.56 -6.07
CA PHE A 186 8.32 9.20 -5.65
C PHE A 186 9.48 8.74 -6.54
N ILE A 187 10.46 9.62 -6.76
CA ILE A 187 11.64 9.32 -7.56
C ILE A 187 12.88 9.53 -6.69
N ASP A 188 13.57 8.45 -6.36
CA ASP A 188 14.90 8.48 -5.79
C ASP A 188 15.93 8.65 -6.91
N LYS A 189 16.47 9.86 -7.03
CA LYS A 189 17.44 10.26 -8.07
C LYS A 189 18.89 9.91 -7.74
N ALA A 190 19.15 9.44 -6.53
CA ALA A 190 20.49 9.05 -6.09
C ALA A 190 20.42 7.71 -5.35
N PRO A 191 19.93 6.65 -6.02
CA PRO A 191 19.74 5.35 -5.39
C PRO A 191 21.08 4.73 -4.97
N LEU A 192 21.05 3.94 -3.90
CA LEU A 192 22.22 3.17 -3.46
C LEU A 192 22.58 2.11 -4.50
N GLU A 193 23.87 1.78 -4.63
CA GLU A 193 24.31 0.66 -5.46
C GLU A 193 23.84 -0.68 -4.87
N GLY A 194 23.49 -1.63 -5.73
CA GLY A 194 22.98 -2.95 -5.32
C GLY A 194 21.57 -2.90 -4.75
N VAL A 195 21.26 -3.77 -3.79
CA VAL A 195 19.94 -3.80 -3.14
C VAL A 195 19.76 -2.61 -2.20
N ALA A 196 18.66 -1.89 -2.36
CA ALA A 196 18.14 -0.94 -1.39
C ALA A 196 16.74 -1.36 -0.91
N TYR A 197 16.42 -1.00 0.33
CA TYR A 197 15.12 -1.27 0.94
C TYR A 197 14.37 0.03 1.12
N TYR A 198 13.08 0.04 0.80
CA TYR A 198 12.22 1.21 0.92
C TYR A 198 11.00 0.88 1.76
N ARG A 199 10.54 1.86 2.53
CA ARG A 199 9.26 1.82 3.22
C ARG A 199 8.65 3.21 3.23
N LEU A 200 7.37 3.27 3.53
CA LEU A 200 6.64 4.50 3.78
C LEU A 200 6.37 4.61 5.27
N GLN A 201 6.60 5.79 5.81
CA GLN A 201 6.11 6.20 7.10
C GLN A 201 4.94 7.15 6.83
N GLN A 202 3.74 6.75 7.21
CA GLN A 202 2.57 7.61 7.20
C GLN A 202 2.55 8.46 8.47
N VAL A 203 2.18 9.72 8.34
CA VAL A 203 2.01 10.64 9.47
C VAL A 203 0.62 11.25 9.41
N ASP A 204 -0.13 11.10 10.49
CA ASP A 204 -1.47 11.66 10.61
C ASP A 204 -1.44 13.11 11.14
N TYR A 205 -2.55 13.83 11.03
CA TYR A 205 -2.65 15.23 11.51
C TYR A 205 -2.45 15.38 13.03
N ASN A 206 -2.69 14.32 13.79
CA ASN A 206 -2.45 14.28 15.24
C ASN A 206 -1.00 13.89 15.58
N GLY A 207 -0.17 13.55 14.58
CA GLY A 207 1.21 13.13 14.74
C GLY A 207 1.41 11.63 14.95
N ASP A 208 0.34 10.82 14.89
CA ASP A 208 0.46 9.37 14.91
C ASP A 208 1.17 8.87 13.65
N VAL A 209 1.86 7.74 13.80
CA VAL A 209 2.76 7.21 12.77
C VAL A 209 2.50 5.73 12.55
N ASP A 210 2.36 5.37 11.28
CA ASP A 210 2.30 3.98 10.83
C ASP A 210 3.32 3.71 9.73
N PHE A 211 3.77 2.46 9.64
CA PHE A 211 4.75 2.04 8.64
C PHE A 211 4.17 1.03 7.66
N SER A 212 4.53 1.18 6.39
CA SER A 212 4.24 0.17 5.38
C SER A 212 5.09 -1.09 5.58
N LYS A 213 4.78 -2.12 4.78
CA LYS A 213 5.74 -3.19 4.50
C LYS A 213 6.99 -2.61 3.85
N ILE A 214 8.12 -3.30 4.03
CA ILE A 214 9.38 -2.98 3.36
C ILE A 214 9.38 -3.64 1.98
N VAL A 215 9.82 -2.91 0.96
CA VAL A 215 10.11 -3.44 -0.37
C VAL A 215 11.60 -3.38 -0.65
N SER A 216 12.16 -4.46 -1.19
CA SER A 216 13.54 -4.50 -1.68
C SER A 216 13.57 -4.20 -3.17
N VAL A 217 14.50 -3.34 -3.59
CA VAL A 217 14.71 -2.98 -4.99
C VAL A 217 16.20 -3.16 -5.27
N GLU A 218 16.53 -4.04 -6.21
CA GLU A 218 17.88 -4.08 -6.77
C GLU A 218 18.05 -2.87 -7.69
N ASN A 219 19.05 -2.04 -7.43
CA ASN A 219 19.42 -0.96 -8.34
C ASN A 219 20.24 -1.52 -9.50
N ASP A 220 19.54 -2.06 -10.49
CA ASP A 220 20.07 -2.46 -11.79
C ASP A 220 20.00 -1.33 -12.84
N CYS A 221 19.80 -0.07 -12.39
CA CYS A 221 19.58 1.06 -13.30
C CYS A 221 20.82 1.60 -13.92
N GLN A 222 21.92 1.49 -13.19
CA GLN A 222 23.22 1.69 -13.78
C GLN A 222 23.28 0.72 -14.95
N ASP A 223 23.48 1.25 -16.15
CA ASP A 223 24.15 0.50 -17.20
C ASP A 223 25.41 -0.07 -16.53
N LYS A 224 25.33 -1.29 -15.98
CA LYS A 224 26.53 -2.03 -15.62
C LYS A 224 27.32 -1.97 -16.90
N GLU A 225 28.49 -1.35 -16.86
CA GLU A 225 29.41 -1.36 -18.00
C GLU A 225 29.64 -2.84 -18.31
N PHE A 226 28.81 -3.37 -19.20
CA PHE A 226 28.80 -4.78 -19.58
C PHE A 226 30.14 -5.13 -20.22
N ILE A 227 30.77 -4.09 -20.78
CA ILE A 227 32.09 -4.06 -21.34
C ILE A 227 33.05 -3.56 -20.25
N GLU A 228 33.89 -4.44 -19.74
CA GLU A 228 34.92 -4.11 -18.75
C GLU A 228 36.09 -3.38 -19.41
N TYR A 229 36.48 -3.82 -20.61
CA TYR A 229 37.54 -3.18 -21.40
C TYR A 229 37.43 -3.52 -22.89
N VAL A 230 37.98 -2.63 -23.72
CA VAL A 230 38.24 -2.88 -25.15
C VAL A 230 39.68 -2.46 -25.43
N ILE A 231 40.54 -3.43 -25.78
CA ILE A 231 41.97 -3.19 -25.98
C ILE A 231 42.43 -3.77 -27.32
N PHE A 232 43.53 -3.25 -27.84
CA PHE A 232 44.20 -3.80 -29.01
C PHE A 232 45.44 -4.57 -28.57
N ASN A 233 45.53 -5.84 -28.99
CA ASN A 233 46.70 -6.67 -28.82
C ASN A 233 47.57 -6.59 -30.07
N SER A 234 48.64 -5.78 -30.00
CA SER A 234 49.56 -5.57 -31.12
C SER A 234 50.39 -6.80 -31.49
N SER A 235 50.51 -7.80 -30.61
CA SER A 235 51.25 -9.03 -30.92
C SER A 235 50.43 -10.01 -31.76
N THR A 236 49.10 -9.95 -31.67
CA THR A 236 48.18 -10.84 -32.40
C THR A 236 47.35 -10.14 -33.47
N ASP A 237 47.45 -8.80 -33.59
CA ASP A 237 46.58 -7.97 -34.43
C ASP A 237 45.08 -8.22 -34.12
N GLU A 238 44.74 -8.34 -32.84
CA GLU A 238 43.38 -8.59 -32.36
C GLU A 238 42.86 -7.46 -31.48
N ILE A 239 41.56 -7.18 -31.59
CA ILE A 239 40.83 -6.39 -30.61
C ILE A 239 40.24 -7.37 -29.59
N ILE A 240 40.51 -7.14 -28.31
CA ILE A 240 39.99 -7.95 -27.20
C ILE A 240 38.92 -7.14 -26.48
N ILE A 241 37.76 -7.77 -26.28
CA ILE A 241 36.60 -7.21 -25.58
C ILE A 241 36.37 -8.06 -24.34
N GLY A 242 36.60 -7.48 -23.16
CA GLY A 242 36.30 -8.09 -21.87
C GLY A 242 34.90 -7.72 -21.38
N PHE A 243 34.20 -8.66 -20.76
CA PHE A 243 32.88 -8.45 -20.20
C PHE A 243 32.88 -8.59 -18.68
N SER A 244 32.16 -7.71 -17.98
CA SER A 244 32.01 -7.76 -16.51
C SER A 244 31.16 -8.95 -16.03
N GLN A 245 30.50 -9.65 -16.96
CA GLN A 245 29.73 -10.86 -16.73
C GLN A 245 29.78 -11.77 -17.97
N ILE A 246 29.38 -13.04 -17.81
CA ILE A 246 29.32 -14.00 -18.91
C ILE A 246 28.36 -13.47 -20.00
N MET A 247 28.87 -13.32 -21.22
CA MET A 247 28.10 -12.93 -22.40
C MET A 247 27.63 -14.17 -23.16
N ASP A 248 26.32 -14.29 -23.35
CA ASP A 248 25.67 -15.40 -24.07
C ASP A 248 24.74 -14.90 -25.19
N GLU A 249 24.62 -13.58 -25.35
CA GLU A 249 23.75 -12.95 -26.32
C GLU A 249 24.56 -12.36 -27.48
N PRO A 250 24.11 -12.53 -28.74
CA PRO A 250 24.73 -11.90 -29.89
C PRO A 250 24.76 -10.37 -29.80
N PHE A 251 25.85 -9.76 -30.24
CA PHE A 251 25.98 -8.31 -30.31
C PHE A 251 26.69 -7.85 -31.59
N SER A 252 26.50 -6.58 -31.95
CA SER A 252 27.17 -5.96 -33.09
C SER A 252 28.39 -5.18 -32.63
N PHE A 253 29.53 -5.45 -33.26
CA PHE A 253 30.74 -4.65 -33.21
C PHE A 253 30.73 -3.68 -34.40
N LEU A 254 30.85 -2.38 -34.13
CA LEU A 254 31.03 -1.35 -35.15
C LEU A 254 32.24 -0.51 -34.78
N MET A 255 33.12 -0.27 -35.74
CA MET A 255 34.30 0.55 -35.52
C MET A 255 34.34 1.68 -36.54
N TYR A 256 34.53 2.90 -36.05
CA TYR A 256 34.57 4.13 -36.84
C TYR A 256 35.95 4.78 -36.71
N ASP A 257 36.45 5.36 -37.80
CA ASP A 257 37.62 6.24 -37.73
C ASP A 257 37.27 7.60 -37.09
N VAL A 258 38.28 8.44 -36.86
CA VAL A 258 38.12 9.78 -36.27
C VAL A 258 37.24 10.74 -37.08
N SER A 259 36.99 10.45 -38.37
CA SER A 259 36.08 11.22 -39.21
C SER A 259 34.62 10.76 -39.10
N GLY A 260 34.37 9.68 -38.34
CA GLY A 260 33.06 9.04 -38.19
C GLY A 260 32.73 8.05 -39.31
N LYS A 261 33.68 7.71 -40.18
CA LYS A 261 33.47 6.71 -41.23
C LYS A 261 33.56 5.30 -40.63
N LEU A 262 32.55 4.46 -40.90
CA LEU A 262 32.55 3.05 -40.50
C LEU A 262 33.69 2.31 -41.24
N VAL A 263 34.63 1.77 -40.47
CA VAL A 263 35.80 1.03 -40.99
C VAL A 263 35.65 -0.48 -40.85
N MET A 264 34.90 -0.95 -39.86
CA MET A 264 34.65 -2.37 -39.65
C MET A 264 33.30 -2.59 -38.99
N THR A 265 32.65 -3.69 -39.33
CA THR A 265 31.48 -4.17 -38.61
C THR A 265 31.48 -5.69 -38.56
N GLU A 266 31.09 -6.24 -37.41
CA GLU A 266 30.98 -7.67 -37.21
C GLU A 266 29.82 -8.00 -36.27
N ARG A 267 29.23 -9.18 -36.45
CA ARG A 267 28.24 -9.73 -35.52
C ARG A 267 28.87 -10.88 -34.76
N LEU A 268 29.02 -10.70 -33.46
CA LEU A 268 29.61 -11.68 -32.57
C LEU A 268 28.50 -12.46 -31.87
N ASN A 269 28.70 -13.77 -31.72
CA ASN A 269 27.79 -14.67 -31.03
C ASN A 269 28.58 -15.39 -29.92
N PRO A 270 28.99 -14.67 -28.86
CA PRO A 270 29.64 -15.31 -27.72
C PRO A 270 28.71 -16.36 -27.12
N THR A 271 29.26 -17.50 -26.74
CA THR A 271 28.52 -18.57 -26.06
C THR A 271 29.17 -18.80 -24.71
N SER A 272 28.57 -18.21 -23.68
CA SER A 272 29.07 -18.24 -22.31
C SER A 272 30.54 -17.79 -22.17
N GLN A 273 30.91 -16.65 -22.78
CA GLN A 273 32.28 -16.12 -22.75
C GLN A 273 32.37 -14.84 -21.93
N SER A 274 33.44 -14.68 -21.15
CA SER A 274 33.81 -13.42 -20.48
C SER A 274 34.73 -12.54 -21.33
N GLU A 275 35.19 -13.04 -22.48
CA GLU A 275 36.09 -12.33 -23.38
C GLU A 275 35.89 -12.82 -24.83
N VAL A 276 35.96 -11.90 -25.80
CA VAL A 276 35.95 -12.21 -27.24
C VAL A 276 37.10 -11.47 -27.92
N SER A 277 37.78 -12.14 -28.85
CA SER A 277 38.79 -11.52 -29.72
C SER A 277 38.28 -11.37 -31.17
N ILE A 278 38.70 -10.28 -31.82
CA ILE A 278 38.41 -9.99 -33.22
C ILE A 278 39.73 -9.71 -33.93
N TYR A 279 40.10 -10.57 -34.88
CA TYR A 279 41.28 -10.33 -35.71
C TYR A 279 41.02 -9.21 -36.72
N VAL A 280 41.82 -8.14 -36.64
CA VAL A 280 41.70 -6.99 -37.55
C VAL A 280 42.70 -7.02 -38.71
N GLY A 281 43.82 -7.73 -38.53
CA GLY A 281 44.90 -7.86 -39.51
C GLY A 281 45.48 -6.53 -39.99
N GLU A 282 46.39 -6.57 -40.98
CA GLU A 282 47.14 -5.39 -41.46
C GLU A 282 46.29 -4.29 -42.12
N LYS A 283 45.01 -4.54 -42.41
CA LYS A 283 44.14 -3.63 -43.20
C LYS A 283 43.71 -2.37 -42.44
N ILE A 284 43.91 -2.33 -41.12
CA ILE A 284 43.52 -1.20 -40.27
C ILE A 284 44.77 -0.39 -39.95
N ALA A 285 44.73 0.93 -40.10
CA ALA A 285 45.89 1.79 -39.86
C ALA A 285 46.07 2.08 -38.36
N SER A 286 47.30 2.40 -37.93
CA SER A 286 47.53 2.92 -36.59
C SER A 286 46.84 4.27 -36.43
N SER A 287 45.85 4.35 -35.54
CA SER A 287 45.01 5.54 -35.32
C SER A 287 44.14 5.36 -34.07
N ILE A 288 43.38 6.41 -33.75
CA ILE A 288 42.28 6.34 -32.80
C ILE A 288 41.01 5.93 -33.55
N TYR A 289 40.26 5.01 -32.95
CA TYR A 289 38.97 4.53 -33.43
C TYR A 289 37.91 4.72 -32.33
N VAL A 290 36.66 4.85 -32.76
CA VAL A 290 35.50 4.75 -31.87
C VAL A 290 34.85 3.39 -32.12
N VAL A 291 34.81 2.56 -31.08
CA VAL A 291 34.16 1.26 -31.08
C VAL A 291 32.78 1.42 -30.45
N ASN A 292 31.74 1.06 -31.20
CA ASN A 292 30.37 0.95 -30.72
C ASN A 292 29.99 -0.54 -30.63
N LEU A 293 29.64 -0.97 -29.42
CA LEU A 293 29.16 -2.33 -29.15
C LEU A 293 27.68 -2.22 -28.78
N ARG A 294 26.81 -3.01 -29.41
CA ARG A 294 25.38 -2.93 -29.07
C ARG A 294 24.61 -4.22 -29.32
N ASN A 295 23.63 -4.46 -28.45
CA ASN A 295 22.54 -5.42 -28.66
C ASN A 295 21.24 -4.87 -28.03
N LYS A 296 20.28 -5.75 -27.72
CA LYS A 296 19.02 -5.36 -27.07
C LYS A 296 19.19 -5.01 -25.57
N LEU A 297 20.28 -5.46 -24.95
CA LEU A 297 20.55 -5.35 -23.52
C LEU A 297 21.49 -4.18 -23.20
N PHE A 298 22.41 -3.83 -24.11
CA PHE A 298 23.39 -2.78 -23.86
C PHE A 298 23.76 -2.01 -25.13
N THR A 299 24.29 -0.80 -24.93
CA THR A 299 25.07 -0.07 -25.94
C THR A 299 26.27 0.56 -25.24
N SER A 300 27.47 0.38 -25.80
CA SER A 300 28.72 0.94 -25.29
C SER A 300 29.47 1.66 -26.41
N ASN A 301 30.15 2.76 -26.07
CA ASN A 301 31.01 3.53 -26.96
C ASN A 301 32.38 3.71 -26.31
N THR A 302 33.42 3.12 -26.89
CA THR A 302 34.78 3.17 -26.36
C THR A 302 35.75 3.73 -27.37
N LYS A 303 36.70 4.55 -26.93
CA LYS A 303 37.83 4.97 -27.76
C LYS A 303 38.90 3.88 -27.72
N LEU A 304 39.33 3.41 -28.88
CA LEU A 304 40.37 2.40 -29.03
C LEU A 304 41.57 3.02 -29.75
N PHE A 305 42.76 2.87 -29.20
CA PHE A 305 44.01 3.22 -29.86
C PHE A 305 44.62 1.96 -30.47
N ILE A 306 44.83 1.98 -31.79
CA ILE A 306 45.53 0.92 -32.51
C ILE A 306 46.91 1.47 -32.87
N ASP A 307 47.95 0.76 -32.42
CA ASP A 307 49.35 1.08 -32.70
C ASP A 307 50.13 -0.22 -32.94
N ARG A 308 50.99 -0.22 -33.96
CA ARG A 308 51.72 -1.40 -34.44
C ARG A 308 53.21 -1.21 -34.31
#